data_AF-A0A8S1N2V9-F1
#
_entry.id   AF-A0A8S1N2V9-F1
#
_cell.length_a   1.000
_cell.length_b   1.000
_cell.length_c   1.000
_cell.angle_alpha   90.00
_cell.angle_beta   90.00
_cell.angle_gamma   90.00
#
_symmetry.space_group_name_H-M   'P 1'
#
loop_
_entity.id
_entity.type
_entity.pdbx_description
1 polymer ?
#
loop_
_entity_poly.entity_id
_entity_poly.type
_entity_poly.pdbx_seq_one_letter_code
_entity_poly.pdbx_strand_id
1 'polypeptide(L)'
;MNIQPIISGDCVKIAINFYNKMTFIDPDTIEFEEPQIEQSKECICPIQSLFFDWVSIQYAKQRPQLNDYQVHPHLNLIDCRCAGVDTVAYQFVYEACELGSFRNDLIGIPIEVVQQGQEVVTELNKVGLVSDRECKLQLRKQDQLIFYLTSGD
;
A
#
# COMPACT_ATOMS: atom_id res chain seq x y z
N MET A 1 -25.59 39.21 5.90
CA MET A 1 -25.68 38.68 4.53
C MET A 1 -26.69 37.55 4.54
N ASN A 2 -27.75 37.63 3.75
CA ASN A 2 -28.63 36.48 3.54
C ASN A 2 -27.94 35.56 2.53
N ILE A 3 -27.43 34.44 3.00
CA ILE A 3 -26.94 33.37 2.12
C ILE A 3 -28.20 32.65 1.64
N GLN A 4 -28.49 32.72 0.35
CA GLN A 4 -29.58 31.94 -0.23
C GLN A 4 -29.19 30.45 -0.24
N PRO A 5 -30.07 29.55 0.22
CA PRO A 5 -29.80 28.12 0.17
C PRO A 5 -29.84 27.61 -1.27
N ILE A 6 -28.93 26.70 -1.60
CA ILE A 6 -28.93 25.96 -2.88
C ILE A 6 -30.12 24.99 -2.87
N ILE A 7 -30.88 24.96 -3.96
CA ILE A 7 -32.06 24.10 -4.13
C ILE A 7 -31.85 23.04 -5.21
N SER A 8 -32.69 22.00 -5.19
CA SER A 8 -32.67 20.94 -6.20
C SER A 8 -32.92 21.52 -7.60
N GLY A 9 -32.01 21.23 -8.54
CA GLY A 9 -32.05 21.77 -9.91
C GLY A 9 -31.07 22.93 -10.16
N ASP A 10 -30.45 23.48 -9.13
CA ASP A 10 -29.44 24.52 -9.29
C ASP A 10 -28.16 23.99 -9.95
N CYS A 11 -27.65 24.73 -10.93
CA CYS A 11 -26.36 24.46 -11.54
C CYS A 11 -25.25 25.17 -10.76
N VAL A 12 -24.59 24.44 -9.87
CA VAL A 12 -23.44 24.94 -9.12
C VAL A 12 -22.18 24.70 -9.92
N LYS A 13 -21.45 25.77 -10.28
CA LYS A 13 -20.14 25.69 -10.92
C LYS A 13 -19.07 26.06 -9.90
N ILE A 14 -18.21 25.11 -9.56
CA ILE A 14 -17.10 25.29 -8.63
C ILE A 14 -15.81 25.30 -9.44
N ALA A 15 -15.03 26.38 -9.32
CA ALA A 15 -13.71 26.44 -9.90
C ALA A 15 -12.74 25.68 -9.00
N ILE A 16 -12.19 24.57 -9.49
CA ILE A 16 -11.15 23.80 -8.81
C ILE A 16 -9.83 24.10 -9.52
N ASN A 17 -8.86 24.65 -8.79
CA ASN A 17 -7.53 24.90 -9.32
C ASN A 17 -6.69 23.63 -9.14
N PHE A 18 -6.32 22.97 -10.23
CA PHE A 18 -5.41 21.83 -10.20
C PHE A 18 -3.96 22.32 -10.27
N TYR A 19 -3.20 22.10 -9.19
CA TYR A 19 -1.77 22.39 -9.12
C TYR A 19 -0.98 21.10 -8.91
N ASN A 20 0.20 20.99 -9.52
CA ASN A 20 1.22 20.03 -9.09
C ASN A 20 2.51 20.77 -8.73
N LYS A 21 3.55 20.04 -8.32
CA LYS A 21 4.85 20.61 -7.93
C LYS A 21 5.57 21.37 -9.05
N MET A 22 5.13 21.27 -10.30
CA MET A 22 5.82 21.80 -11.47
C MET A 22 5.12 23.03 -12.07
N THR A 23 3.78 23.06 -12.24
CA THR A 23 3.03 24.23 -12.76
C THR A 23 1.51 24.06 -12.55
N PHE A 24 0.72 25.06 -13.04
CA PHE A 24 -0.68 24.87 -13.38
C PHE A 24 -0.86 23.72 -14.38
N ILE A 25 -1.89 22.91 -14.18
CA ILE A 25 -2.27 21.82 -15.07
C ILE A 25 -3.31 22.36 -16.06
N ASP A 26 -3.12 22.08 -17.34
CA ASP A 26 -4.12 22.37 -18.38
C ASP A 26 -5.30 21.38 -18.23
N PRO A 27 -6.51 21.84 -17.85
CA PRO A 27 -7.65 20.96 -17.60
C PRO A 27 -8.10 20.20 -18.84
N ASP A 28 -7.85 20.71 -20.05
CA ASP A 28 -8.22 20.02 -21.30
C ASP A 28 -7.30 18.81 -21.60
N THR A 29 -6.21 18.68 -20.84
CA THR A 29 -5.29 17.52 -20.92
C THR A 29 -5.57 16.46 -19.85
N ILE A 30 -6.57 16.67 -19.00
CA ILE A 30 -6.91 15.75 -17.91
C ILE A 30 -7.91 14.71 -18.42
N GLU A 31 -7.44 13.49 -18.59
CA GLU A 31 -8.31 12.32 -18.73
C GLU A 31 -8.58 11.74 -17.34
N PHE A 32 -9.86 11.71 -16.93
CA PHE A 32 -10.26 11.10 -15.68
C PHE A 32 -10.47 9.60 -15.90
N GLU A 33 -9.56 8.79 -15.38
CA GLU A 33 -9.81 7.36 -15.24
C GLU A 33 -10.64 7.12 -13.97
N GLU A 34 -11.70 6.32 -14.10
CA GLU A 34 -12.41 5.83 -12.93
C GLU A 34 -11.47 4.92 -12.11
N PRO A 35 -11.34 5.15 -10.80
CA PRO A 35 -10.59 4.24 -9.95
C PRO A 35 -11.23 2.87 -10.06
N GLN A 36 -10.41 1.86 -10.35
CA GLN A 36 -10.80 0.48 -10.14
C GLN A 36 -10.80 0.25 -8.63
N ILE A 37 -11.92 0.58 -7.98
CA ILE A 37 -12.10 0.39 -6.54
C ILE A 37 -12.30 -1.10 -6.29
N GLU A 38 -11.37 -1.69 -5.55
CA GLU A 38 -11.49 -3.08 -5.15
C GLU A 38 -12.12 -3.14 -3.76
N GLN A 39 -13.38 -3.57 -3.69
CA GLN A 39 -13.99 -3.91 -2.41
C GLN A 39 -13.27 -5.14 -1.84
N SER A 40 -12.46 -4.92 -0.79
CA SER A 40 -11.84 -6.00 -0.04
C SER A 40 -12.93 -6.84 0.64
N LYS A 41 -13.27 -7.98 0.02
CA LYS A 41 -14.31 -8.90 0.53
C LYS A 41 -13.84 -9.73 1.74
N GLU A 42 -12.52 -9.81 1.98
CA GLU A 42 -11.92 -10.55 3.08
C GLU A 42 -10.96 -9.67 3.88
N CYS A 43 -11.29 -9.45 5.15
CA CYS A 43 -10.45 -8.70 6.08
C CYS A 43 -9.41 -9.65 6.70
N ILE A 44 -8.18 -9.55 6.18
CA ILE A 44 -6.98 -10.27 6.64
C ILE A 44 -6.32 -9.52 7.80
N CYS A 45 -6.34 -8.19 7.78
CA CYS A 45 -5.69 -7.33 8.78
C CYS A 45 -6.64 -6.19 9.22
N PRO A 46 -6.70 -5.81 10.52
CA PRO A 46 -7.58 -4.75 11.01
C PRO A 46 -7.47 -3.43 10.23
N ILE A 47 -6.29 -3.11 9.69
CA ILE A 47 -6.08 -1.92 8.86
C ILE A 47 -6.99 -1.89 7.62
N GLN A 48 -7.35 -3.05 7.06
CA GLN A 48 -8.24 -3.12 5.90
C GLN A 48 -9.67 -2.68 6.24
N SER A 49 -10.10 -2.82 7.51
CA SER A 49 -11.40 -2.31 7.96
C SER A 49 -11.40 -0.81 8.28
N LEU A 50 -10.22 -0.19 8.41
CA LEU A 50 -10.10 1.24 8.65
C LEU A 50 -10.26 2.07 7.37
N PHE A 51 -10.02 1.47 6.21
CA PHE A 51 -10.10 2.12 4.91
C PHE A 51 -11.05 1.35 3.98
N PHE A 52 -12.02 2.07 3.40
CA PHE A 52 -13.11 1.43 2.62
C PHE A 52 -12.79 1.26 1.14
N ASP A 53 -11.95 2.13 0.57
CA ASP A 53 -11.65 2.16 -0.86
C ASP A 53 -10.16 1.94 -1.11
N TRP A 54 -9.79 0.67 -1.31
CA TRP A 54 -8.45 0.30 -1.75
C TRP A 54 -8.38 0.36 -3.28
N VAL A 55 -7.37 1.06 -3.78
CA VAL A 55 -7.12 1.24 -5.22
C VAL A 55 -5.70 0.82 -5.56
N SER A 56 -5.47 0.42 -6.80
CA SER A 56 -4.11 0.08 -7.28
C SER A 56 -3.17 1.28 -7.11
N ILE A 57 -1.92 1.03 -6.69
CA ILE A 57 -0.93 2.11 -6.60
C ILE A 57 -0.62 2.73 -7.97
N GLN A 58 -0.88 2.01 -9.06
CA GLN A 58 -0.75 2.53 -10.42
C GLN A 58 -1.76 3.65 -10.71
N TYR A 59 -2.93 3.58 -10.07
CA TYR A 59 -3.96 4.61 -10.11
C TYR A 59 -3.54 5.83 -9.27
N ALA A 60 -2.97 5.61 -8.08
CA ALA A 60 -2.61 6.65 -7.12
C ALA A 60 -1.27 7.36 -7.41
N LYS A 61 -0.81 7.43 -8.67
CA LYS A 61 0.53 7.93 -9.04
C LYS A 61 0.75 9.43 -8.70
N GLN A 62 1.02 9.73 -7.43
CA GLN A 62 1.71 10.94 -6.97
C GLN A 62 2.74 10.75 -5.83
N ARG A 63 3.05 9.52 -5.33
CA ARG A 63 4.27 9.13 -4.53
C ARG A 63 4.16 7.68 -3.99
N PRO A 64 5.25 6.96 -3.61
CA PRO A 64 6.70 7.24 -3.61
C PRO A 64 7.46 6.51 -4.75
N GLN A 65 8.78 6.72 -4.87
CA GLN A 65 9.63 5.98 -5.81
C GLN A 65 9.65 4.49 -5.40
N LEU A 66 8.77 3.70 -6.00
CA LEU A 66 8.61 2.26 -5.77
C LEU A 66 9.88 1.44 -6.00
N ASN A 67 10.93 2.05 -6.55
CA ASN A 67 12.21 1.41 -6.85
C ASN A 67 12.87 0.79 -5.61
N ASP A 68 12.69 1.35 -4.41
CA ASP A 68 13.23 0.77 -3.16
C ASP A 68 12.41 -0.43 -2.66
N TYR A 69 11.18 -0.60 -3.17
CA TYR A 69 10.23 -1.64 -2.74
C TYR A 69 10.24 -2.85 -3.68
N GLN A 70 10.78 -2.72 -4.89
CA GLN A 70 10.61 -3.70 -5.98
C GLN A 70 11.72 -4.75 -6.09
N VAL A 71 12.89 -4.57 -5.45
CA VAL A 71 14.08 -5.33 -5.85
C VAL A 71 14.80 -5.93 -4.66
N HIS A 72 14.25 -7.02 -4.11
CA HIS A 72 15.07 -7.97 -3.35
C HIS A 72 15.10 -9.31 -4.11
N PRO A 73 16.26 -9.92 -4.39
CA PRO A 73 16.32 -11.18 -5.14
C PRO A 73 15.47 -12.30 -4.54
N HIS A 74 15.22 -12.25 -3.23
CA HIS A 74 14.43 -13.24 -2.49
C HIS A 74 12.91 -12.98 -2.49
N LEU A 75 12.46 -11.75 -2.76
CA LEU A 75 11.04 -11.37 -2.76
C LEU A 75 10.70 -10.58 -4.02
N ASN A 76 9.70 -11.05 -4.76
CA ASN A 76 9.15 -10.34 -5.91
C ASN A 76 7.84 -9.64 -5.51
N LEU A 77 7.73 -8.34 -5.78
CA LEU A 77 6.46 -7.61 -5.57
C LEU A 77 5.48 -8.01 -6.68
N ILE A 78 4.35 -8.62 -6.31
CA ILE A 78 3.35 -9.11 -7.26
C ILE A 78 2.05 -8.27 -7.26
N ASP A 79 1.73 -7.59 -6.17
CA ASP A 79 0.59 -6.67 -6.09
C ASP A 79 0.88 -5.51 -5.11
N CYS A 80 0.29 -4.35 -5.38
CA CYS A 80 0.38 -3.19 -4.49
C CYS A 80 -0.86 -2.28 -4.60
N ARG A 81 -1.42 -1.97 -3.44
CA ARG A 81 -2.65 -1.17 -3.29
C ARG A 81 -2.44 -0.07 -2.27
N CYS A 82 -3.25 0.97 -2.35
CA CYS A 82 -3.30 2.02 -1.35
C CYS A 82 -4.72 2.47 -1.05
N ALA A 83 -4.91 3.06 0.13
CA ALA A 83 -6.17 3.66 0.54
C ALA A 83 -5.92 4.85 1.48
N GLY A 84 -6.86 5.80 1.52
CA GLY A 84 -6.79 6.99 2.36
C GLY A 84 -6.27 8.25 1.64
N VAL A 85 -6.54 9.42 2.23
CA VAL A 85 -6.21 10.74 1.67
C VAL A 85 -5.16 11.44 2.52
N ASP A 86 -5.49 11.81 3.77
CA ASP A 86 -4.56 12.50 4.69
C ASP A 86 -3.54 11.54 5.33
N THR A 87 -3.97 10.32 5.60
CA THR A 87 -3.11 9.20 5.98
C THR A 87 -3.29 8.12 4.94
N VAL A 88 -2.20 7.78 4.26
CA VAL A 88 -2.22 6.75 3.21
C VAL A 88 -1.75 5.44 3.81
N ALA A 89 -2.58 4.41 3.67
CA ALA A 89 -2.19 3.04 3.92
C ALA A 89 -1.78 2.38 2.60
N TYR A 90 -0.68 1.65 2.63
CA TYR A 90 -0.18 0.84 1.54
C TYR A 90 -0.29 -0.64 1.93
N GLN A 91 -0.67 -1.46 0.97
CA GLN A 91 -0.61 -2.92 1.04
C GLN A 91 0.34 -3.38 -0.05
N PHE A 92 1.35 -4.14 0.33
CA PHE A 92 2.29 -4.79 -0.58
C PHE A 92 2.12 -6.29 -0.48
N VAL A 93 2.05 -6.97 -1.61
CA VAL A 93 2.02 -8.44 -1.69
C VAL A 93 3.27 -8.89 -2.40
N TYR A 94 4.11 -9.62 -1.66
CA TYR A 94 5.35 -10.19 -2.17
C TYR A 94 5.23 -11.71 -2.29
N GLU A 95 5.88 -12.28 -3.30
CA GLU A 95 6.09 -13.71 -3.44
C GLU A 95 7.55 -14.05 -3.16
N ALA A 96 7.81 -15.10 -2.37
CA ALA A 96 9.16 -15.58 -2.09
C ALA A 96 9.73 -16.40 -3.26
N CYS A 97 10.79 -15.90 -3.90
CA CYS A 97 11.30 -16.44 -5.16
C CYS A 97 12.63 -17.21 -5.02
N GLU A 98 13.63 -16.60 -4.37
CA GLU A 98 14.97 -17.15 -4.25
C GLU A 98 15.31 -17.47 -2.80
N LEU A 99 15.97 -18.60 -2.58
CA LEU A 99 16.43 -19.03 -1.26
C LEU A 99 17.48 -18.07 -0.72
N GLY A 100 17.48 -17.86 0.60
CA GLY A 100 18.48 -17.02 1.28
C GLY A 100 17.88 -16.16 2.37
N SER A 101 18.74 -15.45 3.10
CA SER A 101 18.34 -14.58 4.19
C SER A 101 18.77 -13.15 3.92
N PHE A 102 17.90 -12.21 4.25
CA PHE A 102 18.13 -10.79 4.05
C PHE A 102 17.44 -9.95 5.11
N ARG A 103 17.81 -8.68 5.17
CA ARG A 103 17.17 -7.68 6.02
C ARG A 103 16.75 -6.52 5.16
N ASN A 104 15.50 -6.09 5.32
CA ASN A 104 14.98 -4.89 4.70
C ASN A 104 14.56 -3.92 5.83
N ASP A 105 15.12 -2.71 5.80
CA ASP A 105 14.89 -1.71 6.84
C ASP A 105 13.42 -1.29 6.96
N LEU A 106 12.65 -1.40 5.86
CA LEU A 106 11.21 -1.10 5.84
C LEU A 106 10.39 -2.15 6.58
N ILE A 107 10.73 -3.43 6.41
CA ILE A 107 10.03 -4.55 7.06
C ILE A 107 10.44 -4.62 8.53
N GLY A 108 11.66 -4.20 8.85
CA GLY A 108 12.15 -4.09 10.23
C GLY A 108 12.53 -5.42 10.89
N ILE A 109 12.22 -6.55 10.25
CA ILE A 109 12.59 -7.90 10.68
C ILE A 109 13.43 -8.60 9.59
N PRO A 110 14.39 -9.47 9.97
CA PRO A 110 15.09 -10.31 9.01
C PRO A 110 14.13 -11.32 8.38
N ILE A 111 14.30 -11.59 7.09
CA ILE A 111 13.55 -12.61 6.34
C ILE A 111 14.50 -13.72 5.90
N GLU A 112 13.99 -14.96 5.89
CA GLU A 112 14.70 -16.12 5.38
C GLU A 112 13.77 -16.95 4.49
N VAL A 113 14.12 -17.07 3.21
CA VAL A 113 13.42 -17.90 2.25
C VAL A 113 14.03 -19.30 2.26
N VAL A 114 13.23 -20.27 2.68
CA VAL A 114 13.60 -21.67 2.86
C VAL A 114 13.03 -22.57 1.75
N GLN A 115 13.52 -23.81 1.67
CA GLN A 115 13.09 -24.73 0.63
C GLN A 115 11.62 -25.13 0.80
N GLN A 116 10.92 -25.32 -0.31
CA GLN A 116 9.55 -25.83 -0.32
C GLN A 116 9.50 -27.20 0.40
N GLY A 117 8.60 -27.32 1.39
CA GLY A 117 8.46 -28.51 2.23
C GLY A 117 9.20 -28.48 3.57
N GLN A 118 10.08 -27.48 3.82
CA GLN A 118 10.62 -27.28 5.16
C GLN A 118 9.55 -26.72 6.11
N GLU A 119 9.60 -27.13 7.38
CA GLU A 119 8.76 -26.53 8.42
C GLU A 119 9.22 -25.10 8.67
N VAL A 120 8.29 -24.15 8.53
CA VAL A 120 8.53 -22.74 8.80
C VAL A 120 8.28 -22.53 10.27
N VAL A 121 9.28 -22.06 11.00
CA VAL A 121 9.15 -21.74 12.42
C VAL A 121 9.18 -20.23 12.55
N THR A 122 8.02 -19.59 12.65
CA THR A 122 7.95 -18.16 12.99
C THR A 122 6.73 -17.88 13.86
N GLU A 123 6.96 -17.26 15.02
CA GLU A 123 5.90 -16.76 15.89
C GLU A 123 5.50 -15.35 15.41
N LEU A 124 4.55 -15.27 14.49
CA LEU A 124 4.11 -14.01 13.84
C LEU A 124 3.10 -13.19 14.69
N ASN A 125 3.11 -13.36 16.01
CA ASN A 125 2.06 -12.86 16.92
C ASN A 125 2.56 -12.07 18.14
N LYS A 126 3.76 -11.47 18.09
CA LYS A 126 4.23 -10.60 19.17
C LYS A 126 4.74 -9.27 18.64
N VAL A 127 4.11 -8.21 19.12
CA VAL A 127 4.56 -6.84 18.96
C VAL A 127 5.10 -6.38 20.31
N GLY A 128 6.39 -6.05 20.40
CA GLY A 128 6.85 -5.09 21.40
C GLY A 128 8.19 -5.33 22.09
N LEU A 129 8.94 -6.40 21.82
CA LEU A 129 10.22 -6.65 22.48
C LEU A 129 11.41 -6.44 21.54
N VAL A 130 12.53 -5.93 22.08
CA VAL A 130 13.77 -5.70 21.32
C VAL A 130 14.32 -7.01 20.74
N SER A 131 14.11 -8.12 21.45
CA SER A 131 14.47 -9.48 21.01
C SER A 131 13.75 -9.90 19.73
N ASP A 132 12.57 -9.35 19.44
CA ASP A 132 11.78 -9.71 18.27
C ASP A 132 12.45 -9.23 16.98
N ARG A 133 13.37 -8.25 17.07
CA ARG A 133 14.21 -7.80 15.95
C ARG A 133 15.28 -8.82 15.54
N GLU A 134 15.55 -9.81 16.40
CA GLU A 134 16.47 -10.91 16.11
C GLU A 134 15.75 -12.16 15.58
N CYS A 135 14.43 -12.24 15.74
CA CYS A 135 13.63 -13.33 15.19
C CYS A 135 13.46 -13.16 13.68
N LYS A 136 13.87 -14.17 12.92
CA LYS A 136 13.68 -14.19 11.46
C LYS A 136 12.26 -14.62 11.13
N LEU A 137 11.65 -13.94 10.17
CA LEU A 137 10.46 -14.44 9.48
C LEU A 137 10.89 -15.42 8.38
N GLN A 138 10.51 -16.68 8.53
CA GLN A 138 10.75 -17.70 7.54
C GLN A 138 9.58 -17.79 6.56
N LEU A 139 9.89 -17.88 5.27
CA LEU A 139 8.94 -18.07 4.18
C LEU A 139 9.42 -19.23 3.33
N ARG A 140 8.54 -20.12 2.87
CA ARG A 140 8.91 -21.08 1.82
C ARG A 140 8.95 -20.39 0.48
N LYS A 141 9.72 -20.94 -0.45
CA LYS A 141 9.59 -20.57 -1.87
C LYS A 141 8.11 -20.69 -2.29
N GLN A 142 7.60 -19.67 -2.97
CA GLN A 142 6.20 -19.45 -3.40
C GLN A 142 5.22 -19.03 -2.29
N ASP A 143 5.64 -18.88 -1.03
CA ASP A 143 4.79 -18.26 0.00
C ASP A 143 4.59 -16.76 -0.31
N GLN A 144 3.45 -16.24 0.12
CA GLN A 144 3.12 -14.82 0.00
C GLN A 144 3.33 -14.08 1.32
N LEU A 145 4.00 -12.94 1.25
CA LEU A 145 4.13 -11.98 2.36
C LEU A 145 3.25 -10.75 2.06
N ILE A 146 2.26 -10.51 2.91
CA ILE A 146 1.44 -9.30 2.86
C ILE A 146 1.95 -8.33 3.91
N PHE A 147 2.44 -7.18 3.46
CA PHE A 147 3.01 -6.13 4.31
C PHE A 147 2.18 -4.85 4.21
N TYR A 148 1.82 -4.27 5.36
CA TYR A 148 1.07 -3.03 5.43
C TYR A 148 1.94 -1.90 6.00
N LEU A 149 1.88 -0.73 5.38
CA LEU A 149 2.59 0.47 5.81
C LEU A 149 1.63 1.65 5.83
N THR A 150 1.58 2.40 6.93
CA THR A 150 0.88 3.69 6.97
C THR A 150 1.89 4.83 6.90
N SER A 151 1.55 5.86 6.14
CA SER A 151 2.27 7.13 6.10
C SER A 151 1.26 8.26 6.32
N GLY A 152 1.53 9.13 7.28
CA GLY A 152 0.87 10.43 7.41
C GLY A 152 1.88 11.53 7.08
N ASP A 153 1.41 12.64 6.50
CA ASP A 153 2.17 13.90 6.48
C ASP A 153 2.16 14.58 7.86
#